data_AF-A0A1U8BRW0-F1
#
_entry.id   AF-A0A1U8BRW0-F1
#
_cell.length_a   1.000
_cell.length_b   1.000
_cell.length_c   1.000
_cell.angle_alpha   90.00
_cell.angle_beta   90.00
_cell.angle_gamma   90.00
#
_symmetry.space_group_name_H-M   'P 1'
#
loop_
_entity.id
_entity.type
_entity.pdbx_description
1 polymer ?
#
loop_
_entity_poly.entity_id
_entity_poly.type
_entity_poly.pdbx_seq_one_letter_code
_entity_poly.pdbx_strand_id
1 'polypeptide(L)'
;MASRGVVGIFLLSALPLLCLELRRGIPSLGIKDLVLLSGRMFLVLALLTFVISLATSWFDSCKPSQVHPKEEEENEKRQRLVRKKQQEAQGEQASRYIQNVLKPQQEMKLKKLEERFYQMTGETWKLTTGHKLEEDEDLVLDNSSQVSFETANREAARRRNLPKLLTEIPPPTPQPAKKEVPNLPEEPPETAQEVVTVALRCPSGHVLRRRFSKSWNSQVLLDWMMKIGYHKSLYSLSTSFPRRPLEAEGGLSLEDIGITVDTVLNVEEKEQSGQ
;
A
#
# COMPACT_ATOMS: atom_id res chain seq x y z
N MET A 1 -36.52 0.95 -12.65
CA MET A 1 -37.85 0.88 -11.99
C MET A 1 -38.22 2.12 -11.16
N ALA A 2 -37.36 3.15 -11.02
CA ALA A 2 -37.63 4.33 -10.20
C ALA A 2 -38.55 5.41 -10.83
N SER A 3 -38.76 5.40 -12.16
CA SER A 3 -39.56 6.45 -12.82
C SER A 3 -41.07 6.32 -12.65
N ARG A 4 -41.58 5.11 -12.36
CA ARG A 4 -43.03 4.85 -12.24
C ARG A 4 -43.62 5.34 -10.90
N GLY A 5 -42.83 5.31 -9.83
CA GLY A 5 -43.25 5.81 -8.51
C GLY A 5 -43.40 7.33 -8.48
N VAL A 6 -42.47 8.04 -9.13
CA VAL A 6 -42.50 9.51 -9.22
C VAL A 6 -43.72 9.97 -10.04
N VAL A 7 -43.99 9.32 -11.17
CA VAL A 7 -45.18 9.62 -12.01
C VAL A 7 -46.49 9.35 -11.26
N GLY A 8 -46.55 8.29 -10.44
CA GLY A 8 -47.71 7.99 -9.60
C GLY A 8 -47.98 9.04 -8.52
N ILE A 9 -46.94 9.57 -7.88
CA ILE A 9 -47.04 10.64 -6.87
C ILE A 9 -47.48 11.95 -7.52
N PHE A 10 -46.92 12.29 -8.68
CA PHE A 10 -47.36 13.46 -9.45
C PHE A 10 -48.83 13.34 -9.89
N LEU A 11 -49.27 12.17 -10.38
CA LEU A 11 -50.66 11.92 -10.73
C LEU A 11 -51.61 11.99 -9.52
N LEU A 12 -51.22 11.46 -8.36
CA LEU A 12 -52.03 11.55 -7.13
C LEU A 12 -52.12 13.00 -6.61
N SER A 13 -51.06 13.80 -6.77
CA SER A 13 -51.07 15.22 -6.40
C SER A 13 -51.84 16.10 -7.40
N ALA A 14 -51.86 15.70 -8.68
CA ALA A 14 -52.58 16.38 -9.74
C ALA A 14 -54.06 16.02 -9.78
N LEU A 15 -54.46 14.84 -9.29
CA LEU A 15 -55.86 14.40 -9.21
C LEU A 15 -56.79 15.39 -8.46
N PRO A 16 -56.46 15.89 -7.25
CA PRO A 16 -57.30 16.87 -6.57
C PRO A 16 -57.34 18.24 -7.28
N LEU A 17 -56.26 18.61 -7.99
CA LEU A 17 -56.23 19.82 -8.83
C LEU A 17 -57.11 19.67 -10.09
N LEU A 18 -57.06 18.50 -10.74
CA LEU A 18 -57.87 18.18 -11.91
C LEU A 18 -59.36 18.03 -11.54
N CYS A 19 -59.66 17.47 -10.36
CA CYS A 19 -61.02 17.42 -9.82
C CYS A 19 -61.55 18.81 -9.42
N LEU A 20 -60.67 19.77 -9.09
CA LEU A 20 -61.04 21.17 -8.85
C LEU A 20 -61.33 21.93 -10.13
N GLU A 21 -60.56 21.71 -11.20
CA GLU A 21 -60.80 22.26 -12.54
C GLU A 21 -62.12 21.73 -13.12
N LEU A 22 -62.37 20.42 -13.04
CA LEU A 22 -63.61 19.79 -13.52
C LEU A 22 -64.86 20.20 -12.73
N ARG A 23 -64.70 20.59 -11.46
CA ARG A 23 -65.81 21.10 -10.62
C ARG A 23 -65.99 22.63 -10.76
N ARG A 24 -65.07 23.32 -11.42
CA ARG A 24 -65.14 24.77 -11.72
C ARG A 24 -65.98 25.04 -12.97
N GLY A 25 -67.23 24.58 -12.95
CA GLY A 25 -68.30 25.41 -13.50
C GLY A 25 -68.47 26.61 -12.54
N ILE A 26 -67.93 27.77 -12.91
CA ILE A 26 -67.84 28.97 -12.06
C ILE A 26 -69.25 29.37 -11.56
N PRO A 27 -69.44 29.69 -10.26
CA PRO A 27 -69.49 31.10 -9.87
C PRO A 27 -68.86 31.45 -8.49
N SER A 28 -68.27 32.66 -8.44
CA SER A 28 -67.90 33.48 -7.25
C SER A 28 -67.28 32.77 -6.04
N LEU A 29 -65.95 32.58 -6.06
CA LEU A 29 -65.16 32.13 -4.91
C LEU A 29 -65.10 33.20 -3.82
N GLY A 30 -65.85 33.01 -2.74
CA GLY A 30 -65.68 33.79 -1.51
C GLY A 30 -64.40 33.41 -0.78
N ILE A 31 -63.81 34.36 -0.04
CA ILE A 31 -62.56 34.14 0.75
C ILE A 31 -62.71 32.96 1.72
N LYS A 32 -63.93 32.71 2.22
CA LYS A 32 -64.25 31.58 3.11
C LYS A 32 -64.06 30.23 2.43
N ASP A 33 -64.42 30.11 1.15
CA ASP A 33 -64.23 28.88 0.38
C ASP A 33 -62.77 28.65 0.04
N LEU A 34 -62.00 29.72 -0.16
CA LEU A 34 -60.55 29.64 -0.36
C LEU A 34 -59.83 29.17 0.92
N VAL A 35 -60.23 29.69 2.08
CA VAL A 35 -59.70 29.23 3.38
C VAL A 35 -60.06 27.77 3.62
N LEU A 36 -61.32 27.37 3.37
CA LEU A 36 -61.77 25.99 3.53
C LEU A 36 -61.05 25.03 2.56
N LEU A 37 -60.79 25.47 1.33
CA LEU A 37 -60.05 24.70 0.33
C LEU A 37 -58.58 24.54 0.73
N SER A 38 -57.94 25.61 1.20
CA SER A 38 -56.56 25.56 1.68
C SER A 38 -56.41 24.57 2.84
N GLY A 39 -57.36 24.59 3.79
CA GLY A 39 -57.37 23.64 4.91
C GLY A 39 -57.49 22.18 4.47
N ARG A 40 -58.33 21.89 3.45
CA ARG A 40 -58.45 20.53 2.89
C ARG A 40 -57.18 20.08 2.18
N MET A 41 -56.50 20.99 1.46
CA MET A 41 -55.22 20.68 0.83
C MET A 41 -54.13 20.39 1.86
N PHE A 42 -54.03 21.18 2.94
CA PHE A 42 -53.10 20.91 4.03
C PHE A 42 -53.40 19.59 4.75
N LEU A 43 -54.68 19.25 4.95
CA LEU A 43 -55.08 17.97 5.54
C LEU A 43 -54.64 16.77 4.68
N VAL A 44 -54.85 16.84 3.36
CA VAL A 44 -54.44 15.79 2.43
C VAL A 44 -52.91 15.63 2.41
N LEU A 45 -52.17 16.74 2.44
CA LEU A 45 -50.71 16.72 2.48
C LEU A 45 -50.18 16.13 3.79
N ALA A 46 -50.81 16.44 4.93
CA ALA A 46 -50.48 15.86 6.23
C ALA A 46 -50.76 14.34 6.27
N LEU A 47 -51.87 13.88 5.70
CA LEU A 47 -52.18 12.45 5.60
C LEU A 47 -51.21 11.72 4.67
N LEU A 48 -50.83 12.32 3.54
CA LEU A 48 -49.87 11.74 2.61
C LEU A 48 -48.49 11.56 3.27
N THR A 49 -48.01 12.60 3.97
CA THR A 49 -46.73 12.55 4.70
C THR A 49 -46.76 11.53 5.83
N PHE A 50 -47.90 11.41 6.54
CA PHE A 50 -48.10 10.37 7.56
C PHE A 50 -48.07 8.95 6.97
N VAL A 51 -48.75 8.72 5.85
CA VAL A 51 -48.75 7.42 5.16
C VAL A 51 -47.36 7.06 4.63
N ILE A 52 -46.62 8.03 4.07
CA ILE A 52 -45.23 7.81 3.64
C ILE A 52 -44.33 7.47 4.83
N SER A 53 -44.55 8.08 5.99
CA SER A 53 -43.77 7.81 7.21
C SER A 53 -44.04 6.40 7.77
N LEU A 54 -45.31 5.97 7.78
CA LEU A 54 -45.68 4.60 8.14
C LEU A 54 -45.13 3.59 7.13
N ALA A 55 -45.21 3.89 5.83
CA ALA A 55 -44.71 3.02 4.79
C ALA A 55 -43.18 2.91 4.84
N THR A 56 -42.44 4.01 4.97
CA THR A 56 -40.97 4.00 5.09
C THR A 56 -40.50 3.25 6.33
N SER A 57 -41.16 3.45 7.48
CA SER A 57 -40.87 2.67 8.70
C SER A 57 -41.10 1.16 8.50
N TRP A 58 -42.12 0.76 7.74
CA TRP A 58 -42.37 -0.65 7.42
C TRP A 58 -41.36 -1.17 6.39
N PHE A 59 -41.07 -0.41 5.33
CA PHE A 59 -40.08 -0.78 4.31
C PHE A 59 -38.66 -0.88 4.90
N ASP A 60 -38.30 -0.03 5.86
CA ASP A 60 -37.01 -0.10 6.56
C ASP A 60 -36.93 -1.32 7.50
N SER A 61 -38.05 -1.75 8.08
CA SER A 61 -38.14 -3.01 8.84
C SER A 61 -38.13 -4.25 7.93
N CYS A 62 -38.54 -4.10 6.67
CA CYS A 62 -38.50 -5.13 5.63
C CYS A 62 -37.25 -4.99 4.74
N LYS A 63 -36.10 -4.60 5.31
CA LYS A 63 -34.81 -4.91 4.67
C LYS A 63 -34.64 -6.43 4.71
N PRO A 64 -34.49 -7.11 3.56
CA PRO A 64 -34.23 -8.54 3.56
C PRO A 64 -32.83 -8.78 4.13
N SER A 65 -32.81 -9.25 5.37
CA SER A 65 -31.69 -10.00 5.92
C SER A 65 -31.59 -11.32 5.16
N GLN A 66 -30.39 -11.66 4.69
CA GLN A 66 -29.99 -12.89 3.99
C GLN A 66 -30.38 -13.07 2.51
N VAL A 67 -29.64 -12.44 1.60
CA VAL A 67 -29.32 -13.05 0.27
C VAL A 67 -27.84 -12.87 -0.14
N HIS A 68 -27.10 -11.94 0.47
CA HIS A 68 -25.80 -11.49 -0.08
C HIS A 68 -24.50 -12.30 0.23
N PRO A 69 -24.41 -13.26 1.19
CA PRO A 69 -23.10 -13.85 1.50
C PRO A 69 -22.58 -14.81 0.42
N LYS A 70 -23.48 -15.52 -0.30
CA LYS A 70 -23.06 -16.44 -1.38
C LYS A 70 -22.58 -15.71 -2.63
N GLU A 71 -23.18 -14.55 -2.93
CA GLU A 71 -22.82 -13.73 -4.09
C GLU A 71 -21.49 -12.99 -3.86
N GLU A 72 -21.24 -12.52 -2.63
CA GLU A 72 -19.95 -11.93 -2.25
C GLU A 72 -18.80 -12.94 -2.33
N GLU A 73 -18.99 -14.15 -1.82
CA GLU A 73 -17.97 -15.20 -1.89
C GLU A 73 -17.65 -15.60 -3.34
N GLU A 74 -18.67 -15.66 -4.21
CA GLU A 74 -18.46 -15.96 -5.63
C GLU A 74 -17.73 -14.81 -6.36
N ASN A 75 -18.08 -13.56 -6.04
CA ASN A 75 -17.40 -12.38 -6.58
C ASN A 75 -15.93 -12.32 -6.13
N GLU A 76 -15.63 -12.64 -4.87
CA GLU A 76 -14.25 -12.76 -4.39
C GLU A 76 -13.48 -13.87 -5.13
N LYS A 77 -14.09 -15.04 -5.34
CA LYS A 77 -13.47 -16.13 -6.11
C LYS A 77 -13.17 -15.70 -7.54
N ARG A 78 -14.08 -14.99 -8.20
CA ARG A 78 -13.88 -14.41 -9.53
C ARG A 78 -12.72 -13.42 -9.55
N GLN A 79 -12.65 -12.50 -8.57
CA GLN A 79 -11.54 -11.56 -8.45
C GLN A 79 -10.19 -12.25 -8.23
N ARG A 80 -10.12 -13.26 -7.35
CA ARG A 80 -8.91 -14.05 -7.10
C ARG A 80 -8.45 -14.79 -8.37
N LEU A 81 -9.40 -15.33 -9.13
CA LEU A 81 -9.11 -16.05 -10.37
C LEU A 81 -8.55 -15.12 -11.46
N VAL A 82 -9.07 -13.90 -11.57
CA VAL A 82 -8.52 -12.88 -12.48
C VAL A 82 -7.09 -12.50 -12.09
N ARG A 83 -6.84 -12.23 -10.80
CA ARG A 83 -5.49 -11.92 -10.30
C ARG A 83 -4.50 -13.06 -10.57
N LYS A 84 -4.93 -14.30 -10.34
CA LYS A 84 -4.10 -15.49 -10.59
C LYS A 84 -3.74 -15.64 -12.07
N LYS A 85 -4.72 -15.50 -12.97
CA LYS A 85 -4.47 -15.54 -14.43
C LYS A 85 -3.50 -14.46 -14.88
N GLN A 86 -3.60 -13.25 -14.32
CA GLN A 86 -2.68 -12.17 -14.63
C GLN A 86 -1.25 -12.48 -14.15
N GLN A 87 -1.11 -13.05 -12.95
CA GLN A 87 0.18 -13.47 -12.41
C GLN A 87 0.80 -14.62 -13.21
N GLU A 88 -0.01 -15.58 -13.66
CA GLU A 88 0.43 -16.68 -14.54
C GLU A 88 0.93 -16.14 -15.89
N ALA A 89 0.20 -15.20 -16.52
CA ALA A 89 0.65 -14.58 -17.77
C ALA A 89 1.98 -13.84 -17.63
N GLN A 90 2.16 -13.08 -16.53
CA GLN A 90 3.45 -12.43 -16.23
C GLN A 90 4.56 -13.44 -15.94
N GLY A 91 4.25 -14.51 -15.20
CA GLY A 91 5.18 -15.59 -14.89
C GLY A 91 5.63 -16.35 -16.14
N GLU A 92 4.74 -16.58 -17.10
CA GLU A 92 5.07 -17.16 -18.40
C GLU A 92 5.99 -16.24 -19.19
N GLN A 93 5.71 -14.93 -19.22
CA GLN A 93 6.57 -13.97 -19.92
C GLN A 93 7.98 -13.93 -19.32
N ALA A 94 8.09 -13.92 -17.99
CA ALA A 94 9.38 -14.00 -17.29
C ALA A 94 10.10 -15.33 -17.58
N SER A 95 9.38 -16.45 -17.56
CA SER A 95 9.94 -17.77 -17.85
C SER A 95 10.44 -17.88 -19.29
N ARG A 96 9.67 -17.35 -20.26
CA ARG A 96 10.08 -17.26 -21.68
C ARG A 96 11.32 -16.40 -21.84
N TYR A 97 11.42 -15.28 -21.13
CA TYR A 97 12.62 -14.42 -21.17
C TYR A 97 13.85 -15.14 -20.61
N ILE A 98 13.72 -15.84 -19.48
CA ILE A 98 14.81 -16.63 -18.88
C ILE A 98 15.29 -17.70 -19.88
N GLN A 99 14.36 -18.43 -20.50
CA GLN A 99 14.70 -19.50 -21.44
C GLN A 99 15.27 -18.99 -22.77
N ASN A 100 14.70 -17.94 -23.36
CA ASN A 100 15.05 -17.51 -24.71
C ASN A 100 16.17 -16.47 -24.76
N VAL A 101 16.40 -15.72 -23.66
CA VAL A 101 17.39 -14.63 -23.63
C VAL A 101 18.52 -14.95 -22.67
N LEU A 102 18.21 -15.24 -21.41
CA LEU A 102 19.25 -15.39 -20.38
C LEU A 102 20.08 -16.67 -20.55
N LYS A 103 19.44 -17.83 -20.74
CA LYS A 103 20.15 -19.09 -20.94
C LYS A 103 21.07 -19.08 -22.16
N PRO A 104 20.63 -18.66 -23.37
CA PRO A 104 21.50 -18.64 -24.54
C PRO A 104 22.65 -17.64 -24.41
N GLN A 105 22.43 -16.49 -23.74
CA GLN A 105 23.53 -15.57 -23.45
C GLN A 105 24.57 -16.20 -22.51
N GLN A 106 24.13 -16.95 -21.50
CA GLN A 106 25.04 -17.64 -20.59
C GLN A 106 25.81 -18.75 -21.32
N GLU A 107 25.14 -19.55 -22.14
CA GLU A 107 25.77 -20.61 -22.94
C GLU A 107 26.75 -20.02 -23.97
N MET A 108 26.40 -18.92 -24.64
CA MET A 108 27.30 -18.23 -25.56
C MET A 108 28.55 -17.72 -24.84
N LYS A 109 28.41 -17.19 -23.62
CA LYS A 109 29.56 -16.76 -22.81
C LYS A 109 30.47 -17.95 -22.47
N LEU A 110 29.88 -19.09 -22.10
CA LEU A 110 30.64 -20.32 -21.81
C LEU A 110 31.35 -20.84 -23.06
N LYS A 111 30.68 -20.90 -24.21
CA LYS A 111 31.28 -21.29 -25.50
C LYS A 111 32.43 -20.37 -25.90
N LYS A 112 32.27 -19.05 -25.77
CA LYS A 112 33.36 -18.10 -26.03
C LYS A 112 34.55 -18.32 -25.10
N LEU A 113 34.31 -18.70 -23.85
CA LEU A 113 35.38 -19.02 -22.91
C LEU A 113 36.09 -20.32 -23.30
N GLU A 114 35.34 -21.34 -23.71
CA GLU A 114 35.86 -22.61 -24.21
C GLU A 114 36.66 -22.42 -25.51
N GLU A 115 36.15 -21.65 -26.48
CA GLU A 115 36.87 -21.28 -27.70
C GLU A 115 38.16 -20.54 -27.37
N ARG A 116 38.14 -19.57 -26.44
CA ARG A 116 39.36 -18.89 -25.98
C ARG A 116 40.33 -19.84 -25.31
N PHE A 117 39.82 -20.80 -24.52
CA PHE A 117 40.65 -21.82 -23.91
C PHE A 117 41.35 -22.66 -24.98
N TYR A 118 40.62 -23.18 -25.97
CA TYR A 118 41.21 -23.95 -27.05
C TYR A 118 42.08 -23.12 -28.00
N GLN A 119 41.79 -21.84 -28.22
CA GLN A 119 42.68 -20.92 -28.94
C GLN A 119 44.00 -20.71 -28.19
N MET A 120 43.97 -20.55 -26.87
CA MET A 120 45.18 -20.42 -26.05
C MET A 120 45.94 -21.74 -25.90
N THR A 121 45.24 -22.87 -25.97
CA THR A 121 45.82 -24.22 -25.80
C THR A 121 46.22 -24.87 -27.13
N GLY A 122 45.75 -24.32 -28.26
CA GLY A 122 45.96 -24.82 -29.60
C GLY A 122 47.32 -24.40 -30.17
N GLU A 123 48.02 -25.38 -30.73
CA GLU A 123 49.30 -25.33 -31.46
C GLU A 123 50.60 -25.38 -30.64
N THR A 124 50.68 -24.85 -29.42
CA THR A 124 51.96 -24.84 -28.65
C THR A 124 52.19 -26.06 -27.75
N TRP A 125 51.14 -26.82 -27.40
CA TRP A 125 51.27 -28.02 -26.58
C TRP A 125 51.25 -29.34 -27.38
N LYS A 126 50.93 -29.28 -28.67
CA LYS A 126 51.15 -30.42 -29.56
C LYS A 126 52.64 -30.45 -29.86
N LEU A 127 53.40 -31.12 -28.98
CA LEU A 127 54.73 -31.63 -29.33
C LEU A 127 54.62 -32.22 -30.73
N THR A 128 55.40 -31.65 -31.65
CA THR A 128 55.72 -32.26 -32.93
C THR A 128 55.98 -33.75 -32.71
N THR A 129 55.44 -34.58 -33.60
CA THR A 129 55.44 -36.05 -33.56
C THR A 129 56.75 -36.58 -32.98
N GLY A 130 56.72 -36.93 -31.70
CA GLY A 130 57.91 -37.34 -30.96
C GLY A 130 58.45 -38.66 -31.51
N HIS A 131 59.75 -38.69 -31.80
CA HIS A 131 60.46 -39.91 -32.15
C HIS A 131 60.41 -40.88 -30.96
N LYS A 132 60.02 -42.12 -31.22
CA LYS A 132 59.90 -43.18 -30.21
C LYS A 132 61.32 -43.54 -29.73
N LEU A 133 61.66 -43.17 -28.50
CA LEU A 133 62.76 -43.82 -27.79
C LEU A 133 62.16 -44.86 -26.85
N GLU A 134 62.62 -46.08 -27.08
CA GLU A 134 62.32 -47.31 -26.36
C GLU A 134 63.08 -47.33 -25.04
N GLU A 135 62.52 -48.09 -24.08
CA GLU A 135 63.15 -48.66 -22.88
C GLU A 135 62.85 -47.98 -21.53
N ASP A 136 62.04 -48.72 -20.75
CA ASP A 136 61.92 -48.88 -19.30
C ASP A 136 62.09 -47.67 -18.36
N GLU A 137 61.06 -47.41 -17.53
CA GLU A 137 61.00 -47.97 -16.17
C GLU A 137 59.60 -47.73 -15.54
N ASP A 138 59.01 -48.85 -15.15
CA ASP A 138 58.17 -49.12 -13.98
C ASP A 138 57.00 -48.21 -13.54
N LEU A 139 55.85 -48.90 -13.56
CA LEU A 139 54.58 -48.67 -12.91
C LEU A 139 54.72 -48.35 -11.40
N VAL A 140 54.39 -47.12 -10.98
CA VAL A 140 53.72 -46.89 -9.70
C VAL A 140 52.56 -45.91 -9.90
N LEU A 141 51.40 -46.52 -10.11
CA LEU A 141 50.09 -45.92 -9.97
C LEU A 141 49.87 -45.66 -8.48
N ASP A 142 50.00 -44.41 -8.00
CA ASP A 142 49.49 -44.06 -6.68
C ASP A 142 48.37 -43.03 -6.75
N ASN A 143 47.24 -43.50 -6.26
CA ASN A 143 45.92 -42.94 -6.36
C ASN A 143 45.72 -41.97 -5.19
N SER A 144 45.98 -40.68 -5.40
CA SER A 144 45.63 -39.62 -4.44
C SER A 144 44.49 -38.76 -4.97
N SER A 145 43.36 -39.41 -5.24
CA SER A 145 42.09 -38.73 -5.46
C SER A 145 41.37 -38.46 -4.13
N GLN A 146 41.80 -37.42 -3.39
CA GLN A 146 40.89 -36.81 -2.41
C GLN A 146 41.15 -35.31 -2.18
N VAL A 147 40.38 -34.52 -2.94
CA VAL A 147 39.73 -33.26 -2.54
C VAL A 147 40.63 -32.08 -2.17
N SER A 148 41.02 -31.30 -3.18
CA SER A 148 40.92 -29.83 -3.10
C SER A 148 40.96 -29.22 -4.51
N PHE A 149 39.82 -29.21 -5.20
CA PHE A 149 39.64 -28.40 -6.42
C PHE A 149 39.48 -26.92 -6.06
N GLU A 150 40.49 -26.34 -5.40
CA GLU A 150 40.67 -24.89 -5.42
C GLU A 150 41.64 -24.57 -6.54
N THR A 151 41.11 -24.26 -7.71
CA THR A 151 41.92 -23.76 -8.83
C THR A 151 42.70 -22.54 -8.35
N ALA A 152 43.98 -22.41 -8.71
CA ALA A 152 44.84 -21.29 -8.32
C ALA A 152 44.20 -19.89 -8.54
N ASN A 153 43.29 -19.78 -9.51
CA ASN A 153 42.52 -18.56 -9.77
C ASN A 153 41.48 -18.23 -8.67
N ARG A 154 40.88 -19.25 -8.03
CA ARG A 154 39.96 -19.11 -6.89
C ARG A 154 40.70 -18.70 -5.62
N GLU A 155 41.90 -19.24 -5.41
CA GLU A 155 42.76 -18.84 -4.29
C GLU A 155 43.33 -17.43 -4.50
N ALA A 156 43.74 -17.08 -5.73
CA ALA A 156 44.14 -15.72 -6.09
C ALA A 156 42.98 -14.71 -5.97
N ALA A 157 41.75 -15.10 -6.32
CA ALA A 157 40.56 -14.29 -6.10
C ALA A 157 40.27 -14.11 -4.60
N ARG A 158 40.42 -15.14 -3.77
CA ARG A 158 40.33 -14.99 -2.30
C ARG A 158 41.40 -14.09 -1.74
N ARG A 159 42.65 -14.19 -2.21
CA ARG A 159 43.76 -13.31 -1.78
C ARG A 159 43.57 -11.86 -2.24
N ARG A 160 42.90 -11.63 -3.37
CA ARG A 160 42.47 -10.29 -3.82
C ARG A 160 41.26 -9.76 -3.05
N ASN A 161 40.34 -10.64 -2.67
CA ASN A 161 39.15 -10.32 -1.87
C ASN A 161 39.42 -10.36 -0.35
N LEU A 162 40.65 -10.65 0.07
CA LEU A 162 41.08 -10.54 1.46
C LEU A 162 41.40 -9.07 1.72
N PRO A 163 40.60 -8.35 2.53
CA PRO A 163 41.01 -7.02 2.96
C PRO A 163 42.35 -7.17 3.69
N LYS A 164 43.36 -6.41 3.28
CA LYS A 164 44.67 -6.35 3.94
C LYS A 164 44.46 -6.13 5.44
N LEU A 165 44.61 -7.19 6.21
CA LEU A 165 44.74 -7.15 7.65
C LEU A 165 46.19 -6.70 7.93
N LEU A 166 46.41 -5.39 8.06
CA LEU A 166 47.24 -4.72 9.08
C LEU A 166 47.72 -3.33 8.64
N THR A 167 47.27 -2.34 9.42
CA THR A 167 47.96 -1.10 9.80
C THR A 167 48.05 0.05 8.79
N GLU A 168 46.97 0.84 8.74
CA GLU A 168 47.01 2.27 9.13
C GLU A 168 45.56 2.65 9.49
N ILE A 169 45.30 3.09 10.72
CA ILE A 169 43.96 3.50 11.16
C ILE A 169 43.77 4.94 10.67
N PRO A 170 42.89 5.21 9.68
CA PRO A 170 42.43 6.57 9.44
C PRO A 170 41.52 6.98 10.61
N PRO A 171 41.45 8.27 10.96
CA PRO A 171 40.48 8.74 11.95
C PRO A 171 39.09 8.21 11.57
N PRO A 172 38.27 7.75 12.53
CA PRO A 172 37.06 7.01 12.23
C PRO A 172 36.10 7.88 11.41
N THR A 173 36.01 7.58 10.12
CA THR A 173 34.90 8.02 9.26
C THR A 173 33.61 7.53 9.92
N PRO A 174 32.59 8.39 10.11
CA PRO A 174 31.38 8.04 10.82
C PRO A 174 30.76 6.79 10.18
N GLN A 175 30.63 5.74 10.98
CA GLN A 175 29.89 4.53 10.61
C GLN A 175 28.52 4.96 10.08
N PRO A 176 27.97 4.32 9.03
CA PRO A 176 26.56 4.51 8.70
C PRO A 176 25.80 4.16 9.98
N ALA A 177 25.20 5.17 10.60
CA ALA A 177 24.51 5.03 11.87
C ALA A 177 23.62 3.79 11.75
N LYS A 178 23.82 2.83 12.66
CA LYS A 178 22.91 1.70 12.83
C LYS A 178 21.52 2.29 12.72
N LYS A 179 20.67 1.76 11.84
CA LYS A 179 19.26 2.18 11.75
C LYS A 179 18.68 2.04 13.16
N GLU A 180 18.67 3.12 13.91
CA GLU A 180 18.01 3.21 15.20
C GLU A 180 16.54 3.12 14.85
N VAL A 181 16.00 1.90 14.94
CA VAL A 181 14.56 1.71 14.91
C VAL A 181 14.07 2.26 16.24
N PRO A 182 13.38 3.41 16.28
CA PRO A 182 12.89 3.94 17.54
C PRO A 182 11.88 2.93 18.08
N ASN A 183 12.20 2.31 19.22
CA ASN A 183 11.25 1.47 19.92
C ASN A 183 10.23 2.39 20.57
N LEU A 184 9.08 2.56 19.92
CA LEU A 184 8.02 3.37 20.51
C LEU A 184 7.47 2.73 21.78
N PRO A 185 7.15 3.53 22.81
CA PRO A 185 6.50 3.06 24.03
C PRO A 185 5.15 2.43 23.72
N GLU A 186 4.71 1.51 24.60
CA GLU A 186 3.43 0.81 24.50
C GLU A 186 2.24 1.80 24.56
N GLU A 187 1.16 1.50 23.84
CA GLU A 187 0.02 2.42 23.75
C GLU A 187 -0.73 2.54 25.09
N PRO A 188 -1.04 3.78 25.54
CA PRO A 188 -1.79 3.95 26.78
C PRO A 188 -3.23 3.40 26.64
N PRO A 189 -3.78 2.81 27.72
CA PRO A 189 -5.15 2.29 27.75
C PRO A 189 -6.19 3.43 27.77
N GLU A 190 -7.40 3.14 27.30
CA GLU A 190 -8.49 4.13 27.13
C GLU A 190 -8.98 4.75 28.44
N THR A 191 -8.73 4.10 29.58
CA THR A 191 -9.14 4.54 30.92
C THR A 191 -8.16 5.50 31.61
N ALA A 192 -6.98 5.74 31.02
CA ALA A 192 -6.01 6.65 31.59
C ALA A 192 -6.44 8.12 31.41
N GLN A 193 -6.30 8.91 32.48
CA GLN A 193 -6.48 10.36 32.41
C GLN A 193 -5.41 10.94 31.46
N GLU A 194 -5.77 11.96 30.67
CA GLU A 194 -4.86 12.68 29.76
C GLU A 194 -4.33 11.90 28.56
N VAL A 195 -5.16 11.05 27.97
CA VAL A 195 -4.88 10.40 26.68
C VAL A 195 -5.50 11.19 25.53
N VAL A 196 -4.75 11.30 24.42
CA VAL A 196 -5.18 11.88 23.15
C VAL A 196 -5.02 10.86 22.04
N THR A 197 -5.99 10.80 21.13
CA THR A 197 -5.92 9.97 19.94
C THR A 197 -5.40 10.79 18.77
N VAL A 198 -4.24 10.40 18.25
CA VAL A 198 -3.63 11.04 17.09
C VAL A 198 -3.84 10.15 15.87
N ALA A 199 -4.40 10.74 14.81
CA ALA A 199 -4.57 10.08 13.52
C ALA A 199 -3.58 10.63 12.50
N LEU A 200 -2.64 9.80 12.04
CA LEU A 200 -1.71 10.12 10.95
C LEU A 200 -2.30 9.77 9.59
N ARG A 201 -2.44 10.77 8.73
CA ARG A 201 -2.76 10.58 7.31
C ARG A 201 -1.46 10.46 6.52
N CYS A 202 -1.27 9.30 5.90
CA CYS A 202 -0.09 9.00 5.11
C CYS A 202 -0.30 9.42 3.65
N PRO A 203 0.75 9.80 2.90
CA PRO A 203 0.67 10.07 1.45
C PRO A 203 0.15 8.88 0.64
N SER A 204 0.30 7.67 1.18
CA SER A 204 -0.23 6.42 0.61
C SER A 204 -1.77 6.33 0.64
N GLY A 205 -2.45 7.27 1.31
CA GLY A 205 -3.91 7.27 1.48
C GLY A 205 -4.40 6.51 2.71
N HIS A 206 -3.52 5.79 3.41
CA HIS A 206 -3.85 5.13 4.66
C HIS A 206 -3.88 6.09 5.84
N VAL A 207 -4.76 5.82 6.81
CA VAL A 207 -4.86 6.58 8.06
C VAL A 207 -4.57 5.65 9.23
N LEU A 208 -3.51 5.95 9.98
CA LEU A 208 -3.11 5.19 11.16
C LEU A 208 -3.52 5.96 12.41
N ARG A 209 -4.14 5.28 13.37
CA ARG A 209 -4.60 5.86 14.63
C ARG A 209 -3.82 5.27 15.78
N ARG A 210 -3.38 6.12 16.69
CA ARG A 210 -2.65 5.71 17.88
C ARG A 210 -2.92 6.66 19.03
N ARG A 211 -2.98 6.12 20.24
CA ARG A 211 -3.16 6.89 21.47
C ARG A 211 -1.81 7.32 22.03
N PHE A 212 -1.77 8.52 22.59
CA PHE A 212 -0.60 9.12 23.22
C PHE A 212 -1.02 9.82 24.51
N SER A 213 -0.15 9.89 25.50
CA SER A 213 -0.38 10.70 26.70
C SER A 213 0.00 12.16 26.43
N LYS A 214 -0.75 13.13 26.96
CA LYS A 214 -0.50 14.57 26.77
C LYS A 214 0.90 15.01 27.23
N SER A 215 1.40 14.39 28.30
CA SER A 215 2.71 14.64 28.89
C SER A 215 3.89 14.04 28.11
N TRP A 216 3.64 13.26 27.05
CA TRP A 216 4.73 12.69 26.26
C TRP A 216 5.42 13.75 25.41
N ASN A 217 6.71 13.51 25.16
CA ASN A 217 7.51 14.37 24.29
C ASN A 217 7.02 14.26 22.84
N SER A 218 6.88 15.40 22.17
CA SER A 218 6.49 15.50 20.77
C SER A 218 7.35 14.71 19.79
N GLN A 219 8.62 14.44 20.13
CA GLN A 219 9.51 13.57 19.36
C GLN A 219 8.93 12.17 19.13
N VAL A 220 8.08 11.70 20.03
CA VAL A 220 7.40 10.40 19.90
C VAL A 220 6.56 10.31 18.62
N LEU A 221 6.05 11.44 18.11
CA LEU A 221 5.30 11.47 16.86
C LEU A 221 6.22 11.29 15.64
N LEU A 222 7.41 11.87 15.68
CA LEU A 222 8.43 11.68 14.63
C LEU A 222 8.97 10.26 14.66
N ASP A 223 9.18 9.71 15.84
CA ASP A 223 9.58 8.31 16.02
C ASP A 223 8.51 7.36 15.48
N TRP A 224 7.23 7.66 15.75
CA TRP A 224 6.10 6.90 15.22
C TRP A 224 6.07 6.92 13.70
N MET A 225 6.25 8.11 13.12
CA MET A 225 6.36 8.31 11.67
C MET A 225 7.51 7.48 11.08
N MET A 226 8.69 7.45 11.74
CA MET A 226 9.83 6.62 11.33
C MET A 226 9.54 5.12 11.43
N LYS A 227 8.82 4.65 12.46
CA LYS A 227 8.40 3.24 12.58
C LYS A 227 7.45 2.82 11.46
N ILE A 228 6.59 3.72 10.99
CA ILE A 228 5.68 3.47 9.86
C ILE A 228 6.47 3.39 8.53
N GLY A 229 7.66 3.98 8.47
CA GLY A 229 8.54 3.97 7.30
C GLY A 229 8.75 5.35 6.66
N TYR A 230 8.22 6.41 7.27
CA TYR A 230 8.40 7.79 6.79
C TYR A 230 9.55 8.46 7.56
N HIS A 231 10.64 8.77 6.86
CA HIS A 231 11.82 9.34 7.49
C HIS A 231 11.71 10.86 7.68
N LYS A 232 12.13 11.37 8.85
CA LYS A 232 12.05 12.80 9.24
C LYS A 232 12.79 13.78 8.32
N SER A 233 13.72 13.30 7.50
CA SER A 233 14.44 14.15 6.53
C SER A 233 13.62 14.43 5.27
N LEU A 234 12.70 13.52 4.93
CA LEU A 234 11.90 13.57 3.70
C LEU A 234 10.47 14.00 3.99
N TYR A 235 9.98 13.73 5.20
CA TYR A 235 8.59 13.99 5.58
C TYR A 235 8.54 14.83 6.86
N SER A 236 7.55 15.72 6.92
CA SER A 236 7.18 16.51 8.09
C SER A 236 5.73 16.25 8.48
N LEU A 237 5.42 16.43 9.76
CA LEU A 237 4.05 16.36 10.26
C LEU A 237 3.42 17.75 10.20
N SER A 238 2.20 17.84 9.69
CA SER A 238 1.42 19.07 9.60
C SER A 238 0.05 18.91 10.26
N THR A 239 -0.47 19.95 10.88
CA THR A 239 -1.85 19.98 11.38
C THR A 239 -2.84 20.05 10.22
N SER A 240 -4.07 19.59 10.46
CA SER A 240 -5.12 19.61 9.44
C SER A 240 -5.72 20.99 9.17
N PHE A 241 -6.06 21.75 10.23
CA PHE A 241 -6.58 23.11 10.11
C PHE A 241 -6.34 23.95 11.38
N PRO A 242 -5.74 25.16 11.27
CA PRO A 242 -5.05 25.67 10.09
C PRO A 242 -3.85 24.77 9.76
N ARG A 243 -3.54 24.59 8.47
CA ARG A 243 -2.40 23.76 8.05
C ARG A 243 -1.10 24.44 8.44
N ARG A 244 -0.39 23.86 9.41
CA ARG A 244 0.91 24.34 9.88
C ARG A 244 1.84 23.14 10.11
N PRO A 245 3.13 23.24 9.73
CA PRO A 245 4.09 22.22 10.10
C PRO A 245 4.25 22.19 11.61
N LEU A 246 4.31 21.00 12.17
CA LEU A 246 4.58 20.78 13.59
C LEU A 246 6.07 20.91 13.85
N GLU A 247 6.42 21.93 14.63
CA GLU A 247 7.75 22.08 15.21
C GLU A 247 7.87 21.15 16.42
N ALA A 248 8.09 19.86 16.15
CA ALA A 248 8.40 18.89 17.17
C ALA A 248 9.87 19.08 17.64
N GLU A 249 10.11 20.17 18.37
CA GLU A 249 11.38 20.43 19.01
C GLU A 249 11.55 19.55 20.26
N GLY A 250 12.79 19.10 20.50
CA GLY A 250 13.09 18.22 21.60
C GLY A 250 12.86 18.88 22.96
N GLY A 251 11.85 18.41 23.69
CA GLY A 251 11.57 18.85 25.06
C GLY A 251 10.18 19.41 25.28
N LEU A 252 9.42 19.67 24.21
CA LEU A 252 8.01 20.08 24.31
C LEU A 252 7.11 18.86 24.46
N SER A 253 6.12 18.97 25.34
CA SER A 253 5.07 17.97 25.48
C SER A 253 4.04 18.08 24.34
N LEU A 254 3.19 17.06 24.18
CA LEU A 254 2.11 17.12 23.18
C LEU A 254 1.10 18.22 23.48
N GLU A 255 0.84 18.51 24.76
CA GLU A 255 -0.03 19.62 25.15
C GLU A 255 0.58 20.98 24.81
N ASP A 256 1.90 21.17 24.98
CA ASP A 256 2.59 22.43 24.69
C ASP A 256 2.55 22.78 23.19
N ILE A 257 2.55 21.75 22.33
CA ILE A 257 2.43 21.90 20.87
C ILE A 257 0.98 22.14 20.42
N GLY A 258 0.03 22.06 21.36
CA GLY A 258 -1.39 22.29 21.10
C GLY A 258 -2.17 21.03 20.74
N ILE A 259 -1.63 19.83 21.00
CA ILE A 259 -2.36 18.55 20.87
C ILE A 259 -3.05 18.24 22.20
N THR A 260 -4.10 19.01 22.50
CA THR A 260 -4.88 18.87 23.74
C THR A 260 -6.09 17.94 23.60
N VAL A 261 -6.56 17.77 22.37
CA VAL A 261 -7.72 16.95 21.97
C VAL A 261 -7.31 15.89 20.97
N ASP A 262 -8.24 15.03 20.58
CA ASP A 262 -8.02 14.11 19.47
C ASP A 262 -7.74 14.89 18.18
N THR A 263 -6.55 14.70 17.62
CA THR A 263 -6.07 15.49 16.47
C THR A 263 -5.77 14.61 15.27
N VAL A 264 -5.88 15.22 14.10
CA VAL A 264 -5.50 14.63 12.82
C VAL A 264 -4.26 15.36 12.31
N LEU A 265 -3.21 14.58 12.07
CA LEU A 265 -1.94 15.03 11.53
C LEU A 265 -1.74 14.46 10.13
N ASN A 266 -1.18 15.28 9.25
CA ASN A 266 -0.86 14.90 7.87
C ASN A 266 0.66 14.71 7.75
N VAL A 267 1.07 13.60 7.15
CA VAL A 267 2.46 13.38 6.77
C VAL A 267 2.64 13.98 5.38
N GLU A 268 3.45 15.04 5.29
CA GLU A 268 3.69 15.79 4.06
C GLU A 268 5.17 15.69 3.67
N GLU A 269 5.48 15.74 2.38
CA GLU A 269 6.86 15.78 1.91
C GLU A 269 7.48 17.13 2.27
N LYS A 270 8.64 17.07 2.93
CA LYS A 270 9.40 18.26 3.27
C LYS A 270 10.01 18.81 1.99
N GLU A 271 9.78 20.09 1.72
CA GLU A 271 10.48 20.78 0.64
C GLU A 271 11.98 20.72 0.91
N GLN A 272 12.71 19.99 0.06
CA GLN A 272 14.17 20.00 0.10
C GLN A 272 14.59 21.39 -0.35
N SER A 273 15.24 22.14 0.54
CA SER A 273 15.92 23.38 0.17
C SER A 273 17.04 23.04 -0.80
N GLY A 274 16.71 23.03 -2.10
CA GLY A 274 17.68 22.88 -3.17
C GLY A 274 18.65 24.04 -3.10
N GLN A 275 19.87 23.75 -2.68
CA GLN A 275 21.00 24.67 -2.65
C GLN A 275 22.02 24.20 -3.68
#